data_AF-A0A1Q7B2N2-F1
#
_entry.id   AF-A0A1Q7B2N2-F1
#
_cell.length_a   1.000
_cell.length_b   1.000
_cell.length_c   1.000
_cell.angle_alpha   90.00
_cell.angle_beta   90.00
_cell.angle_gamma   90.00
#
_symmetry.space_group_name_H-M   'P 1'
#
loop_
_entity.id
_entity.type
_entity.pdbx_description
1 polymer ?
#
loop_
_entity_poly.entity_id
_entity_poly.type
_entity_poly.pdbx_seq_one_letter_code
_entity_poly.pdbx_strand_id
1 'polypeptide(L)'
;MLFRNLTLQILAAGLFLFISTVLLCFGTSAHAQRAEADVLVAQAVLAYDNQEYDEALSLLKRALDLDPRNARGLYYSGLVYLAKKQPAQAVAPLETLQELRPADIAARFQLGVAYFIMGEYDKAQPLLESVFQEQPTLENLGYYVGFMRYRQKDYAKALEAFEATKTSDPNIRQLVLFYRGLSLGVLGLSQQAIAQLEEAQRTVAVSPITDAAVRIRDALAAGRARTEARRFRAQLSVGGFYDDNVAINPNPSHDPLAESLRARKTTAPGILASALADYSFIRQGPFEATVSYSFLQTVNLNDGLSKFNIQDHLGGLAGFYRGTVAELPYQLALQYTYDYLLLDQDAFLARHTPTFSATLVEPTVSVPGLGTFGNLTTALVRYQVKEFFREPGGSDIRFASEQRDALNTMVGVLHVFRFAQDRYLVRIGYQYDNENAKGVSFSYTGNRLQTGAQATLPWGDTQLRYDYDVHWQKYKNAQTLFVNDDGVLSARDDVVQTHLAQITKPLLQNLTLTAQYQRIRDDSNIPVYDYTKNVFSLILTWAY
;
A
#
# COMPACT_ATOMS: atom_id res chain seq x y z
N MET A 1 -24.70 92.25 49.37
CA MET A 1 -23.74 91.54 48.50
C MET A 1 -22.84 90.53 49.23
N LEU A 2 -22.64 90.59 50.57
CA LEU A 2 -21.74 89.66 51.27
C LEU A 2 -22.30 88.25 51.57
N PHE A 3 -23.61 88.05 51.66
CA PHE A 3 -24.17 86.73 52.03
C PHE A 3 -24.31 85.72 50.89
N ARG A 4 -24.07 86.13 49.65
CA ARG A 4 -24.21 85.25 48.46
C ARG A 4 -22.90 84.53 48.09
N ASN A 5 -21.75 84.99 48.59
CA ASN A 5 -20.44 84.38 48.31
C ASN A 5 -20.05 83.28 49.31
N LEU A 6 -20.52 83.35 50.56
CA LEU A 6 -20.17 82.35 51.59
C LEU A 6 -20.90 81.01 51.39
N THR A 7 -22.14 81.05 50.91
CA THR A 7 -22.94 79.85 50.59
C THR A 7 -22.40 79.10 49.38
N LEU A 8 -21.87 79.80 48.37
CA LEU A 8 -21.22 79.14 47.22
C LEU A 8 -19.90 78.46 47.59
N GLN A 9 -19.10 79.05 48.48
CA GLN A 9 -17.82 78.44 48.91
C GLN A 9 -18.01 77.21 49.81
N ILE A 10 -19.04 77.19 50.67
CA ILE A 10 -19.34 76.03 51.53
C ILE A 10 -19.93 74.87 50.71
N LEU A 11 -20.78 75.16 49.71
CA LEU A 11 -21.29 74.14 48.79
C LEU A 11 -20.20 73.56 47.89
N ALA A 12 -19.24 74.39 47.42
CA ALA A 12 -18.11 73.91 46.62
C ALA A 12 -17.15 73.03 47.43
N ALA A 13 -16.86 73.39 48.69
CA ALA A 13 -16.00 72.60 49.58
C ALA A 13 -16.66 71.26 49.99
N GLY A 14 -17.97 71.26 50.28
CA GLY A 14 -18.73 70.05 50.58
C GLY A 14 -18.84 69.10 49.39
N LEU A 15 -19.01 69.62 48.18
CA LEU A 15 -19.02 68.83 46.95
C LEU A 15 -17.64 68.22 46.66
N PHE A 16 -16.54 68.97 46.88
CA PHE A 16 -15.19 68.45 46.72
C PHE A 16 -14.85 67.36 47.74
N LEU A 17 -15.29 67.51 49.00
CA LEU A 17 -15.07 66.51 50.05
C LEU A 17 -15.91 65.24 49.83
N PHE A 18 -17.12 65.38 49.29
CA PHE A 18 -18.00 64.25 48.94
C PHE A 18 -17.48 63.52 47.69
N ILE A 19 -17.05 64.25 46.67
CA ILE A 19 -16.43 63.67 45.47
C ILE A 19 -15.12 62.96 45.83
N SER A 20 -14.29 63.52 46.73
CA SER A 20 -13.03 62.88 47.15
C SER A 20 -13.25 61.63 48.02
N THR A 21 -14.22 61.62 48.94
CA THR A 21 -14.56 60.43 49.74
C THR A 21 -15.24 59.32 48.92
N VAL A 22 -16.08 59.69 47.95
CA VAL A 22 -16.64 58.76 46.96
C VAL A 22 -15.52 58.19 46.07
N LEU A 23 -14.61 59.02 45.55
CA LEU A 23 -13.45 58.54 44.77
C LEU A 23 -12.50 57.63 45.59
N LEU A 24 -12.32 57.90 46.89
CA LEU A 24 -11.52 57.05 47.78
C LEU A 24 -12.21 55.71 48.13
N CYS A 25 -13.54 55.69 48.31
CA CYS A 25 -14.28 54.45 48.62
C CYS A 25 -14.50 53.57 47.38
N PHE A 26 -14.81 54.15 46.22
CA PHE A 26 -14.99 53.39 44.97
C PHE A 26 -13.65 53.02 44.31
N GLY A 27 -12.62 53.84 44.48
CA GLY A 27 -11.27 53.55 44.00
C GLY A 27 -10.62 52.38 44.74
N THR A 28 -10.81 52.27 46.05
CA THR A 28 -10.23 51.19 46.88
C THR A 28 -10.91 49.84 46.67
N SER A 29 -12.24 49.80 46.50
CA SER A 29 -12.97 48.54 46.25
C SER A 29 -12.65 47.94 44.88
N ALA A 30 -12.59 48.76 43.82
CA ALA A 30 -12.21 48.31 42.49
C ALA A 30 -10.74 47.86 42.42
N HIS A 31 -9.84 48.52 43.18
CA HIS A 31 -8.44 48.12 43.26
C HIS A 31 -8.25 46.82 44.07
N ALA A 32 -9.03 46.62 45.13
CA ALA A 32 -9.03 45.38 45.91
C ALA A 32 -9.56 44.18 45.11
N GLN A 33 -10.66 44.35 44.35
CA GLN A 33 -11.19 43.29 43.48
C GLN A 33 -10.21 42.89 42.37
N ARG A 34 -9.49 43.84 41.77
CA ARG A 34 -8.43 43.55 40.80
C ARG A 34 -7.25 42.80 41.41
N ALA A 35 -6.81 43.20 42.61
CA ALA A 35 -5.73 42.51 43.32
C ALA A 35 -6.12 41.07 43.68
N GLU A 36 -7.37 40.84 44.08
CA GLU A 36 -7.89 39.48 44.34
C GLU A 36 -7.98 38.64 43.05
N ALA A 37 -8.44 39.23 41.94
CA ALA A 37 -8.45 38.57 40.64
C ALA A 37 -7.05 38.14 40.19
N ASP A 38 -6.03 38.99 40.36
CA ASP A 38 -4.65 38.68 40.00
C ASP A 38 -4.05 37.53 40.85
N VAL A 39 -4.41 37.44 42.13
CA VAL A 39 -4.01 36.32 43.00
C VAL A 39 -4.65 35.02 42.51
N LEU A 40 -5.93 35.03 42.16
CA LEU A 40 -6.63 33.86 41.62
C LEU A 40 -6.05 33.42 40.28
N VAL A 41 -5.68 34.37 39.40
CA VAL A 41 -4.97 34.05 38.15
C VAL A 41 -3.62 33.41 38.44
N ALA A 42 -2.84 33.93 39.38
CA ALA A 42 -1.55 33.35 39.75
C ALA A 42 -1.69 31.91 40.29
N GLN A 43 -2.69 31.64 41.12
CA GLN A 43 -3.01 30.29 41.57
C GLN A 43 -3.42 29.38 40.41
N ALA A 44 -4.22 29.89 39.47
CA ALA A 44 -4.61 29.12 38.30
C ALA A 44 -3.44 28.80 37.37
N VAL A 45 -2.46 29.69 37.25
CA VAL A 45 -1.22 29.41 36.51
C VAL A 45 -0.47 28.25 37.14
N LEU A 46 -0.33 28.25 38.47
CA LEU A 46 0.31 27.14 39.19
C LEU A 46 -0.45 25.82 38.99
N ALA A 47 -1.78 25.83 39.09
CA ALA A 47 -2.61 24.67 38.82
C ALA A 47 -2.46 24.18 37.36
N TYR A 48 -2.39 25.09 36.38
CA TYR A 48 -2.13 24.74 34.99
C TYR A 48 -0.74 24.10 34.80
N ASP A 49 0.30 24.65 35.42
CA ASP A 49 1.65 24.11 35.36
C ASP A 49 1.74 22.71 36.01
N ASN A 50 0.93 22.47 37.05
CA ASN A 50 0.74 21.16 37.69
C ASN A 50 -0.19 20.20 36.92
N GLN A 51 -0.74 20.62 35.77
CA GLN A 51 -1.71 19.87 34.96
C GLN A 51 -3.08 19.65 35.64
N GLU A 52 -3.41 20.43 36.67
CA GLU A 52 -4.67 20.42 37.41
C GLU A 52 -5.73 21.27 36.69
N TYR A 53 -6.10 20.88 35.47
CA TYR A 53 -6.87 21.73 34.54
C TYR A 53 -8.26 22.11 35.03
N ASP A 54 -8.95 21.25 35.78
CA ASP A 54 -10.28 21.57 36.33
C ASP A 54 -10.21 22.62 37.45
N GLU A 55 -9.19 22.54 38.29
CA GLU A 55 -8.94 23.54 39.33
C GLU A 55 -8.53 24.88 38.71
N ALA A 56 -7.63 24.85 37.71
CA ALA A 56 -7.25 26.03 36.96
C ALA A 56 -8.47 26.74 36.34
N LEU A 57 -9.38 26.02 35.68
CA LEU A 57 -10.61 26.61 35.13
C LEU A 57 -11.53 27.18 36.21
N SER A 58 -11.66 26.52 37.36
CA SER A 58 -12.46 27.03 38.48
C SER A 58 -11.90 28.34 39.03
N LEU A 59 -10.57 28.41 39.21
CA LEU A 59 -9.88 29.62 39.67
C LEU A 59 -9.96 30.75 38.63
N LEU A 60 -9.76 30.45 37.35
CA LEU A 60 -9.86 31.42 36.26
C LEU A 60 -11.28 31.96 36.10
N LYS A 61 -12.30 31.11 36.28
CA LYS A 61 -13.69 31.55 36.29
C LYS A 61 -13.93 32.58 37.39
N ARG A 62 -13.53 32.28 38.63
CA ARG A 62 -13.64 33.22 39.76
C ARG A 62 -12.86 34.52 39.51
N ALA A 63 -11.67 34.43 38.93
CA ALA A 63 -10.87 35.60 38.58
C ALA A 63 -11.57 36.49 37.54
N LEU A 64 -12.15 35.87 36.50
CA LEU A 64 -12.86 36.57 35.43
C LEU A 64 -14.25 37.07 35.87
N ASP A 65 -14.86 36.47 36.90
CA ASP A 65 -16.07 37.01 37.54
C ASP A 65 -15.75 38.32 38.30
N LEU A 66 -14.55 38.45 38.88
CA LEU A 66 -14.07 39.65 39.58
C LEU A 66 -13.52 40.72 38.62
N ASP A 67 -12.77 40.31 37.60
CA ASP A 67 -12.24 41.18 36.54
C ASP A 67 -12.40 40.51 35.15
N PRO A 68 -13.52 40.75 34.44
CA PRO A 68 -13.77 40.17 33.12
C PRO A 68 -12.76 40.57 32.05
N ARG A 69 -11.95 41.62 32.30
CA ARG A 69 -10.95 42.14 31.36
C ARG A 69 -9.53 41.77 31.76
N ASN A 70 -9.34 40.87 32.74
CA ASN A 70 -8.02 40.40 33.14
C ASN A 70 -7.36 39.61 32.00
N ALA A 71 -6.42 40.24 31.30
CA ALA A 71 -5.79 39.69 30.11
C ALA A 71 -5.07 38.36 30.39
N ARG A 72 -4.44 38.22 31.57
CA ARG A 72 -3.75 36.98 31.94
C ARG A 72 -4.75 35.87 32.26
N GLY A 73 -5.85 36.20 32.93
CA GLY A 73 -6.96 35.26 33.16
C GLY A 73 -7.58 34.75 31.86
N LEU A 74 -7.84 35.65 30.90
CA LEU A 74 -8.37 35.29 29.58
C LEU A 74 -7.40 34.38 28.81
N TYR A 75 -6.10 34.71 28.82
CA TYR A 75 -5.07 33.91 28.15
C TYR A 75 -4.98 32.48 28.71
N TYR A 76 -4.86 32.33 30.04
CA TYR A 76 -4.76 31.02 30.66
C TYR A 76 -6.06 30.22 30.57
N SER A 77 -7.23 30.89 30.53
CA SER A 77 -8.51 30.21 30.24
C SER A 77 -8.49 29.54 28.87
N GLY A 78 -8.04 30.27 27.84
CA GLY A 78 -7.82 29.72 26.50
C GLY A 78 -6.84 28.54 26.49
N LEU A 79 -5.67 28.69 27.13
CA LEU A 79 -4.67 27.61 27.20
C LEU A 79 -5.19 26.35 27.89
N VAL A 80 -5.89 26.49 29.01
CA VAL A 80 -6.42 25.34 29.75
C VAL A 80 -7.47 24.61 28.90
N TYR A 81 -8.36 25.32 28.20
CA TYR A 81 -9.30 24.68 27.28
C TYR A 81 -8.61 23.95 26.13
N LEU A 82 -7.54 24.52 25.54
CA LEU A 82 -6.75 23.84 24.53
C LEU A 82 -6.06 22.58 25.08
N ALA A 83 -5.48 22.64 26.28
CA ALA A 83 -4.87 21.49 26.95
C ALA A 83 -5.89 20.37 27.23
N LYS A 84 -7.13 20.74 27.57
CA LYS A 84 -8.26 19.80 27.73
C LYS A 84 -8.85 19.28 26.41
N LYS A 85 -8.26 19.62 25.25
CA LYS A 85 -8.77 19.28 23.91
C LYS A 85 -10.19 19.82 23.65
N GLN A 86 -10.48 21.00 24.19
CA GLN A 86 -11.76 21.71 24.11
C GLN A 86 -11.58 23.05 23.36
N PRO A 87 -11.19 23.04 22.07
CA PRO A 87 -10.80 24.25 21.35
C PRO A 87 -11.97 25.24 21.17
N ALA A 88 -13.20 24.76 21.05
CA ALA A 88 -14.39 25.62 20.90
C ALA A 88 -14.59 26.54 22.13
N GLN A 89 -14.33 26.04 23.33
CA GLN A 89 -14.41 26.80 24.57
C GLN A 89 -13.24 27.79 24.73
N ALA A 90 -12.10 27.55 24.06
CA ALA A 90 -10.95 28.45 24.08
C ALA A 90 -11.18 29.73 23.26
N VAL A 91 -12.06 29.70 22.25
CA VAL A 91 -12.26 30.82 21.32
C VAL A 91 -12.74 32.08 22.04
N ALA A 92 -13.85 32.02 22.79
CA ALA A 92 -14.43 33.21 23.43
C ALA A 92 -13.46 34.00 24.35
N PRO A 93 -12.72 33.37 25.30
CA PRO A 93 -11.75 34.11 26.10
C PRO A 93 -10.57 34.64 25.28
N LEU A 94 -10.13 33.92 24.24
CA LEU A 94 -9.03 34.35 23.37
C LEU A 94 -9.44 35.48 22.41
N GLU A 95 -10.68 35.51 21.93
CA GLU A 95 -11.23 36.62 21.16
C GLU A 95 -11.35 37.88 22.00
N THR A 96 -11.87 37.75 23.23
CA THR A 96 -11.93 38.87 24.18
C THR A 96 -10.52 39.42 24.44
N LEU A 97 -9.53 38.53 24.61
CA LEU A 97 -8.14 38.93 24.79
C LEU A 97 -7.58 39.65 23.54
N GLN A 98 -7.89 39.15 22.35
CA GLN A 98 -7.45 39.74 21.09
C GLN A 98 -8.06 41.14 20.87
N GLU A 99 -9.30 41.37 21.27
CA GLU A 99 -9.93 42.69 21.25
C GLU A 99 -9.27 43.65 22.24
N LEU A 100 -8.93 43.16 23.43
CA LEU A 100 -8.27 43.96 24.47
C LEU A 100 -6.82 44.30 24.12
N ARG A 101 -6.13 43.39 23.42
CA ARG A 101 -4.71 43.54 23.07
C ARG A 101 -4.45 43.09 21.62
N PRO A 102 -4.81 43.91 20.61
CA PRO A 102 -4.70 43.51 19.21
C PRO A 102 -3.27 43.18 18.74
N ALA A 103 -2.25 43.77 19.38
CA ALA A 103 -0.84 43.54 19.08
C ALA A 103 -0.21 42.35 19.82
N ASP A 104 -0.94 41.70 20.74
CA ASP A 104 -0.42 40.58 21.52
C ASP A 104 -0.24 39.34 20.63
N ILE A 105 1.02 38.97 20.41
CA ILE A 105 1.41 37.85 19.53
C ILE A 105 0.93 36.52 20.11
N ALA A 106 0.99 36.35 21.44
CA ALA A 106 0.58 35.12 22.10
C ALA A 106 -0.94 34.93 22.00
N ALA A 107 -1.72 36.01 22.14
CA ALA A 107 -3.17 35.98 21.96
C ALA A 107 -3.55 35.57 20.53
N ARG A 108 -2.97 36.21 19.51
CA ARG A 108 -3.20 35.88 18.09
C ARG A 108 -2.82 34.43 17.77
N PHE A 109 -1.68 33.98 18.27
CA PHE A 109 -1.21 32.62 18.05
C PHE A 109 -2.17 31.59 18.64
N GLN A 110 -2.53 31.72 19.92
CA GLN A 110 -3.41 30.74 20.57
C GLN A 110 -4.82 30.75 19.97
N LEU A 111 -5.36 31.93 19.61
CA LEU A 111 -6.64 32.03 18.91
C LEU A 111 -6.59 31.36 17.55
N GLY A 112 -5.51 31.59 16.79
CA GLY A 112 -5.26 30.94 15.52
C GLY A 112 -5.14 29.42 15.64
N VAL A 113 -4.47 28.91 16.68
CA VAL A 113 -4.37 27.47 16.99
C VAL A 113 -5.74 26.88 17.34
N ALA A 114 -6.55 27.56 18.16
CA ALA A 114 -7.90 27.12 18.48
C ALA A 114 -8.75 26.95 17.21
N TYR A 115 -8.74 27.96 16.33
CA TYR A 115 -9.43 27.89 15.04
C TYR A 115 -8.87 26.79 14.13
N PHE A 116 -7.55 26.60 14.11
CA PHE A 116 -6.92 25.53 13.33
C PHE A 116 -7.37 24.14 13.78
N ILE A 117 -7.41 23.88 15.08
CA ILE A 117 -7.84 22.58 15.64
C ILE A 117 -9.32 22.32 15.33
N MET A 118 -10.14 23.37 15.28
CA MET A 118 -11.55 23.29 14.88
C MET A 118 -11.75 23.10 13.36
N GLY A 119 -10.69 23.20 12.55
CA GLY A 119 -10.77 23.16 11.09
C GLY A 119 -11.28 24.46 10.44
N GLU A 120 -11.43 25.54 11.22
CA GLU A 120 -11.83 26.87 10.74
C GLU A 120 -10.65 27.62 10.13
N TYR A 121 -10.08 27.07 9.06
CA TYR A 121 -8.83 27.57 8.45
C TYR A 121 -8.95 29.02 7.94
N ASP A 122 -10.13 29.44 7.47
CA ASP A 122 -10.36 30.80 6.98
C ASP A 122 -10.17 31.86 8.08
N LYS A 123 -10.44 31.50 9.34
CA LYS A 123 -10.19 32.38 10.50
C LYS A 123 -8.79 32.21 11.07
N ALA A 124 -8.27 30.99 11.08
CA ALA A 124 -6.94 30.69 11.60
C ALA A 124 -5.82 31.33 10.75
N GLN A 125 -5.97 31.31 9.43
CA GLN A 125 -4.94 31.76 8.50
C GLN A 125 -4.48 33.21 8.70
N PRO A 126 -5.36 34.23 8.70
CA PRO A 126 -4.92 35.62 8.85
C PRO A 126 -4.20 35.86 10.20
N LEU A 127 -4.63 35.18 11.26
CA LEU A 127 -4.01 35.28 12.59
C LEU A 127 -2.60 34.69 12.60
N LEU A 128 -2.47 33.43 12.16
CA LEU A 128 -1.20 32.69 12.21
C LEU A 128 -0.20 33.20 11.17
N GLU A 129 -0.65 33.62 10.00
CA GLU A 129 0.22 34.22 8.97
C GLU A 129 0.77 35.57 9.46
N SER A 130 -0.05 36.40 10.13
CA SER A 130 0.43 37.63 10.76
C SER A 130 1.49 37.36 11.84
N VAL A 131 1.27 36.34 12.68
CA VAL A 131 2.25 35.92 13.69
C VAL A 131 3.54 35.42 13.01
N PHE A 132 3.44 34.72 11.88
CA PHE A 132 4.59 34.19 11.15
C PHE A 132 5.46 35.26 10.51
N GLN A 133 4.85 36.34 10.03
CA GLN A 133 5.59 37.51 9.52
C GLN A 133 6.39 38.21 10.63
N GLU A 134 5.87 38.23 11.86
CA GLU A 134 6.54 38.88 13.01
C GLU A 134 7.56 37.97 13.69
N GLN A 135 7.24 36.68 13.85
CA GLN A 135 8.05 35.70 14.60
C GLN A 135 8.05 34.33 13.90
N PRO A 136 8.77 34.16 12.77
CA PRO A 136 8.72 32.93 11.97
C PRO A 136 9.29 31.69 12.68
N THR A 137 10.06 31.89 13.76
CA THR A 137 10.69 30.80 14.54
C THR A 137 9.97 30.50 15.85
N LEU A 138 8.79 31.08 16.08
CA LEU A 138 7.94 30.74 17.24
C LEU A 138 7.64 29.24 17.23
N GLU A 139 7.70 28.62 18.41
CA GLU A 139 7.56 27.17 18.53
C GLU A 139 6.24 26.66 17.91
N ASN A 140 6.32 25.61 17.10
CA ASN A 140 5.21 24.99 16.36
C ASN A 140 4.50 25.87 15.31
N LEU A 141 4.78 27.18 15.23
CA LEU A 141 4.03 28.08 14.34
C LEU A 141 4.11 27.69 12.87
N GLY A 142 5.32 27.42 12.38
CA GLY A 142 5.52 27.11 10.97
C GLY A 142 4.88 25.78 10.55
N TYR A 143 4.53 24.87 11.49
CA TYR A 143 3.69 23.70 11.18
C TYR A 143 2.30 24.14 10.74
N TYR A 144 1.63 24.99 11.53
CA TYR A 144 0.27 25.45 11.23
C TYR A 144 0.24 26.25 9.93
N VAL A 145 1.18 27.19 9.76
CA VAL A 145 1.30 28.04 8.56
C VAL A 145 1.65 27.20 7.33
N GLY A 146 2.63 26.31 7.46
CA GLY A 146 3.03 25.40 6.39
C GLY A 146 1.89 24.48 5.96
N PHE A 147 1.12 23.94 6.91
CA PHE A 147 -0.04 23.10 6.60
C PHE A 147 -1.12 23.87 5.83
N MET A 148 -1.44 25.10 6.22
CA MET A 148 -2.43 25.92 5.50
C MET A 148 -1.96 26.30 4.09
N ARG A 149 -0.68 26.66 3.92
CA ARG A 149 -0.08 26.92 2.60
C ARG A 149 -0.05 25.66 1.73
N TYR A 150 0.22 24.49 2.32
CA TYR A 150 0.16 23.19 1.65
C TYR A 150 -1.25 22.88 1.14
N ARG A 151 -2.28 23.11 1.96
CA ARG A 151 -3.70 22.98 1.57
C ARG A 151 -4.08 23.89 0.40
N GLN A 152 -3.43 25.05 0.30
CA GLN A 152 -3.60 26.01 -0.80
C GLN A 152 -2.77 25.68 -2.04
N LYS A 153 -2.00 24.58 -2.01
CA LYS A 153 -1.08 24.15 -3.07
C LYS A 153 0.09 25.11 -3.31
N ASP A 154 0.36 26.04 -2.38
CA ASP A 154 1.57 26.88 -2.38
C ASP A 154 2.71 26.10 -1.70
N TYR A 155 3.15 25.02 -2.36
CA TYR A 155 4.12 24.07 -1.79
C TYR A 155 5.49 24.69 -1.51
N ALA A 156 5.88 25.71 -2.27
CA ALA A 156 7.14 26.43 -2.07
C ALA A 156 7.12 27.23 -0.75
N LYS A 157 6.04 27.99 -0.50
CA LYS A 157 5.89 28.72 0.76
C LYS A 157 5.53 27.82 1.94
N ALA A 158 4.90 26.68 1.68
CA ALA A 158 4.68 25.66 2.71
C ALA A 158 6.02 25.10 3.20
N LEU A 159 6.92 24.77 2.28
CA LEU A 159 8.26 24.29 2.57
C LEU A 159 9.06 25.29 3.43
N GLU A 160 9.03 26.58 3.07
CA GLU A 160 9.67 27.66 3.84
C GLU A 160 9.17 27.70 5.30
N ALA A 161 7.85 27.61 5.51
CA ALA A 161 7.27 27.63 6.84
C ALA A 161 7.62 26.37 7.66
N PHE A 162 7.63 25.20 7.03
CA PHE A 162 8.07 23.97 7.67
C PHE A 162 9.56 24.03 8.07
N GLU A 163 10.42 24.63 7.25
CA GLU A 163 11.84 24.80 7.53
C GLU A 163 12.13 25.81 8.64
N ALA A 164 11.32 26.87 8.74
CA ALA A 164 11.41 27.85 9.81
C ALA A 164 10.93 27.32 11.17
N THR A 165 10.18 26.21 11.18
CA THR A 165 9.58 25.66 12.39
C THR A 165 10.63 25.15 13.36
N LYS A 166 10.57 25.63 14.61
CA LYS A 166 11.22 25.00 15.76
C LYS A 166 10.18 24.25 16.56
N THR A 167 10.45 23.00 16.92
CA THR A 167 9.54 22.19 17.74
C THR A 167 10.29 21.19 18.60
N SER A 168 9.98 21.21 19.90
CA SER A 168 10.41 20.18 20.85
C SER A 168 9.46 18.98 20.90
N ASP A 169 8.22 19.16 20.43
CA ASP A 169 7.18 18.12 20.38
C ASP A 169 7.50 17.08 19.28
N PRO A 170 7.76 15.82 19.63
CA PRO A 170 8.06 14.76 18.66
C PRO A 170 6.94 14.52 17.65
N ASN A 171 5.66 14.73 18.02
CA ASN A 171 4.52 14.54 17.15
C ASN A 171 4.45 15.66 16.10
N ILE A 172 4.64 16.91 16.53
CA ILE A 172 4.68 18.05 15.61
C ILE A 172 5.90 17.94 14.71
N ARG A 173 7.06 17.53 15.25
CA ARG A 173 8.26 17.25 14.46
C ARG A 173 7.98 16.22 13.36
N GLN A 174 7.32 15.12 13.69
CA GLN A 174 6.94 14.10 12.71
C GLN A 174 6.00 14.66 11.64
N LEU A 175 5.00 15.45 12.01
CA LEU A 175 4.07 16.09 11.06
C LEU A 175 4.79 17.08 10.14
N VAL A 176 5.72 17.88 10.67
CA VAL A 176 6.56 18.80 9.89
C VAL A 176 7.40 18.03 8.89
N LEU A 177 8.13 16.99 9.32
CA LEU A 177 8.92 16.13 8.43
C LEU A 177 8.05 15.51 7.33
N PHE A 178 6.85 15.07 7.67
CA PHE A 178 5.89 14.50 6.72
C PHE A 178 5.43 15.50 5.66
N TYR A 179 4.86 16.64 6.06
CA TYR A 179 4.35 17.64 5.11
C TYR A 179 5.48 18.35 4.34
N ARG A 180 6.68 18.47 4.93
CA ARG A 180 7.88 18.91 4.23
C ARG A 180 8.27 17.92 3.13
N GLY A 181 8.31 16.63 3.45
CA GLY A 181 8.56 15.56 2.48
C GLY A 181 7.56 15.57 1.32
N LEU A 182 6.26 15.74 1.62
CA LEU A 182 5.23 15.88 0.58
C LEU A 182 5.43 17.11 -0.30
N SER A 183 5.74 18.26 0.31
CA SER A 183 5.98 19.52 -0.42
C SER A 183 7.18 19.40 -1.36
N LEU A 184 8.30 18.86 -0.86
CA LEU A 184 9.50 18.56 -1.67
C LEU A 184 9.20 17.60 -2.82
N GLY A 185 8.34 16.60 -2.58
CA GLY A 185 7.91 15.64 -3.59
C GLY A 185 7.17 16.31 -4.76
N VAL A 186 6.23 17.20 -4.47
CA VAL A 186 5.49 17.96 -5.50
C VAL A 186 6.39 18.95 -6.24
N LEU A 187 7.39 19.52 -5.56
CA LEU A 187 8.38 20.43 -6.15
C LEU A 187 9.47 19.71 -6.97
N GLY A 188 9.42 18.39 -7.10
CA GLY A 188 10.39 17.60 -7.87
C GLY A 188 11.71 17.29 -7.14
N LEU A 189 11.88 17.73 -5.89
CA LEU A 189 13.07 17.55 -5.04
C LEU A 189 13.07 16.16 -4.39
N SER A 190 13.17 15.16 -5.26
CA SER A 190 12.83 13.77 -4.99
C SER A 190 13.65 13.11 -3.88
N GLN A 191 14.97 13.32 -3.85
CA GLN A 191 15.85 12.73 -2.85
C GLN A 191 15.62 13.32 -1.45
N GLN A 192 15.43 14.63 -1.36
CA GLN A 192 15.17 15.31 -0.09
C GLN A 192 13.81 14.91 0.48
N ALA A 193 12.80 14.75 -0.38
CA ALA A 193 11.47 14.27 0.02
C ALA A 193 11.54 12.91 0.72
N ILE A 194 12.31 11.97 0.17
CA ILE A 194 12.45 10.61 0.73
C ILE A 194 13.13 10.67 2.10
N ALA A 195 14.26 11.38 2.21
CA ALA A 195 14.98 11.51 3.47
C ALA A 195 14.09 12.04 4.60
N GLN A 196 13.27 13.06 4.32
CA GLN A 196 12.33 13.63 5.29
C GLN A 196 11.21 12.66 5.68
N LEU A 197 10.67 11.90 4.72
CA LEU A 197 9.62 10.90 4.99
C LEU A 197 10.14 9.68 5.77
N GLU A 198 11.38 9.25 5.51
CA GLU A 198 12.05 8.20 6.29
C GLU A 198 12.34 8.65 7.72
N GLU A 199 12.81 9.88 7.90
CA GLU A 199 13.04 10.47 9.21
C GLU A 199 11.72 10.62 10.01
N ALA A 200 10.63 11.01 9.34
CA ALA A 200 9.31 11.07 9.95
C ALA A 200 8.88 9.70 10.52
N GLN A 201 9.17 8.60 9.83
CA GLN A 201 8.83 7.24 10.29
C GLN A 201 9.64 6.80 11.51
N ARG A 202 10.88 7.26 11.66
CA ARG A 202 11.76 6.87 12.78
C ARG A 202 11.40 7.60 14.07
N THR A 203 10.69 8.73 13.98
CA THR A 203 10.57 9.68 15.10
C THR A 203 9.53 9.27 16.17
N VAL A 204 8.41 8.61 15.85
CA VAL A 204 7.44 7.99 16.81
C VAL A 204 6.59 6.90 16.12
N ALA A 205 6.36 5.77 16.81
CA ALA A 205 5.36 4.76 16.45
C ALA A 205 3.99 5.07 17.11
N VAL A 206 2.92 5.03 16.31
CA VAL A 206 1.49 5.15 16.66
C VAL A 206 0.90 6.58 16.74
N SER A 207 0.35 7.06 15.62
CA SER A 207 -0.70 8.11 15.55
C SER A 207 -1.69 7.77 14.41
N PRO A 208 -3.02 7.88 14.57
CA PRO A 208 -4.03 7.45 13.56
C PRO A 208 -4.00 8.19 12.21
N ILE A 209 -3.21 9.24 12.08
CA ILE A 209 -3.11 10.04 10.85
C ILE A 209 -2.08 9.42 9.88
N THR A 210 -1.33 8.39 10.31
CA THR A 210 -0.37 7.67 9.45
C THR A 210 -1.01 6.85 8.34
N ASP A 211 -2.32 6.56 8.34
CA ASP A 211 -2.92 5.75 7.27
C ASP A 211 -3.01 6.50 5.93
N ALA A 212 -3.19 7.83 5.94
CA ALA A 212 -3.10 8.64 4.72
C ALA A 212 -1.65 8.84 4.25
N ALA A 213 -0.72 8.94 5.21
CA ALA A 213 0.71 9.05 4.97
C ALA A 213 1.32 7.76 4.39
N VAL A 214 0.85 6.60 4.85
CA VAL A 214 1.18 5.28 4.32
C VAL A 214 0.62 5.12 2.91
N ARG A 215 -0.60 5.62 2.63
CA ARG A 215 -1.18 5.55 1.26
C ARG A 215 -0.48 6.47 0.26
N ILE A 216 -0.08 7.68 0.65
CA ILE A 216 0.70 8.57 -0.24
C ILE A 216 2.12 8.06 -0.40
N ARG A 217 2.74 7.52 0.65
CA ARG A 217 4.02 6.83 0.55
C ARG A 217 3.91 5.60 -0.34
N ASP A 218 2.90 4.75 -0.20
CA ASP A 218 2.78 3.53 -1.01
C ASP A 218 2.36 3.87 -2.44
N ALA A 219 1.65 4.97 -2.71
CA ALA A 219 1.39 5.49 -4.05
C ALA A 219 2.64 6.14 -4.69
N LEU A 220 3.43 6.89 -3.93
CA LEU A 220 4.68 7.51 -4.40
C LEU A 220 5.85 6.51 -4.46
N ALA A 221 5.87 5.50 -3.59
CA ALA A 221 6.83 4.40 -3.55
C ALA A 221 6.44 3.27 -4.51
N ALA A 222 5.17 3.02 -4.79
CA ALA A 222 4.77 2.20 -5.94
C ALA A 222 5.12 2.90 -7.27
N GLY A 223 5.15 4.24 -7.28
CA GLY A 223 5.77 5.03 -8.35
C GLY A 223 7.31 4.92 -8.37
N ARG A 224 7.99 5.02 -7.21
CA ARG A 224 9.45 5.18 -7.09
C ARG A 224 10.30 3.94 -6.89
N ALA A 225 9.80 2.86 -6.29
CA ALA A 225 10.50 1.57 -6.29
C ALA A 225 10.71 1.04 -7.72
N ARG A 226 9.97 1.59 -8.70
CA ARG A 226 10.21 1.37 -10.14
C ARG A 226 10.96 2.51 -10.83
N THR A 227 11.03 3.74 -10.33
CA THR A 227 11.76 4.82 -11.03
C THR A 227 13.27 4.82 -10.77
N GLU A 228 13.74 4.30 -9.63
CA GLU A 228 15.18 4.08 -9.35
C GLU A 228 15.65 2.65 -9.69
N ALA A 229 14.74 1.72 -9.97
CA ALA A 229 15.12 0.40 -10.48
C ALA A 229 15.84 0.57 -11.82
N ARG A 230 17.04 -0.01 -11.92
CA ARG A 230 17.80 -0.15 -13.16
C ARG A 230 16.84 -0.48 -14.30
N ARG A 231 16.92 0.26 -15.42
CA ARG A 231 16.08 -0.01 -16.59
C ARG A 231 16.24 -1.44 -17.09
N PHE A 232 17.44 -1.99 -16.88
CA PHE A 232 17.78 -3.38 -17.14
C PHE A 232 17.82 -4.16 -15.83
N ARG A 233 17.15 -5.31 -15.79
CA ARG A 233 17.26 -6.29 -14.73
C ARG A 233 17.59 -7.63 -15.34
N ALA A 234 18.39 -8.41 -14.64
CA ALA A 234 18.71 -9.77 -15.05
C ALA A 234 18.70 -10.71 -13.84
N GLN A 235 18.30 -11.95 -14.09
CA GLN A 235 18.39 -13.04 -13.14
C GLN A 235 19.02 -14.24 -13.82
N LEU A 236 19.94 -14.88 -13.13
CA LEU A 236 20.54 -16.16 -13.54
C LEU A 236 20.27 -17.16 -12.43
N SER A 237 19.72 -18.31 -12.77
CA SER A 237 19.45 -19.37 -11.80
C SER A 237 20.07 -20.68 -12.24
N VAL A 238 20.58 -21.43 -11.27
CA VAL A 238 21.05 -22.80 -11.44
C VAL A 238 20.54 -23.63 -10.28
N GLY A 239 20.19 -24.89 -10.55
CA GLY A 239 19.62 -25.74 -9.51
C GLY A 239 19.58 -27.20 -9.88
N GLY A 240 19.29 -28.02 -8.89
CA GLY A 240 18.94 -29.42 -9.06
C GLY A 240 17.45 -29.62 -8.86
N PHE A 241 16.88 -30.63 -9.51
CA PHE A 241 15.54 -31.10 -9.24
C PHE A 241 15.48 -32.62 -9.17
N TYR A 242 14.42 -33.14 -8.57
CA TYR A 242 14.03 -34.54 -8.60
C TYR A 242 12.58 -34.61 -9.03
N ASP A 243 12.33 -35.28 -10.14
CA ASP A 243 11.01 -35.51 -10.73
C ASP A 243 10.70 -37.00 -10.62
N ASP A 244 9.61 -37.36 -9.95
CA ASP A 244 9.22 -38.76 -9.78
C ASP A 244 8.43 -39.33 -10.96
N ASN A 245 8.00 -38.49 -11.91
CA ASN A 245 7.15 -38.88 -13.03
C ASN A 245 7.36 -38.02 -14.30
N VAL A 246 8.60 -37.98 -14.81
CA VAL A 246 9.02 -37.25 -16.01
C VAL A 246 8.18 -37.61 -17.24
N ALA A 247 7.92 -38.90 -17.45
CA ALA A 247 7.21 -39.43 -18.61
C ALA A 247 5.67 -39.42 -18.48
N ILE A 248 5.14 -38.90 -17.36
CA ILE A 248 3.71 -38.83 -17.06
C ILE A 248 3.06 -40.22 -17.19
N ASN A 249 3.53 -41.15 -16.37
CA ASN A 249 2.93 -42.48 -16.25
C ASN A 249 1.59 -42.38 -15.50
N PRO A 250 0.57 -43.12 -15.93
CA PRO A 250 -0.72 -43.16 -15.26
C PRO A 250 -0.68 -43.68 -13.81
N ASN A 251 -1.69 -43.30 -13.04
CA ASN A 251 -2.03 -43.95 -11.77
C ASN A 251 -2.53 -45.39 -12.01
N PRO A 252 -2.52 -46.27 -10.98
CA PRO A 252 -2.99 -47.64 -11.14
C PRO A 252 -4.47 -47.69 -11.56
N SER A 253 -4.81 -48.56 -12.51
CA SER A 253 -6.18 -48.73 -13.02
C SER A 253 -6.45 -50.15 -13.50
N HIS A 254 -7.66 -50.40 -14.03
CA HIS A 254 -8.01 -51.66 -14.69
C HIS A 254 -7.72 -51.65 -16.20
N ASP A 255 -7.31 -50.51 -16.76
CA ASP A 255 -7.02 -50.38 -18.19
C ASP A 255 -5.65 -50.99 -18.54
N PRO A 256 -5.58 -51.98 -19.44
CA PRO A 256 -4.33 -52.66 -19.78
C PRO A 256 -3.28 -51.74 -20.41
N LEU A 257 -3.70 -50.71 -21.16
CA LEU A 257 -2.77 -49.76 -21.78
C LEU A 257 -2.15 -48.86 -20.70
N ALA A 258 -2.95 -48.31 -19.79
CA ALA A 258 -2.47 -47.52 -18.67
C ALA A 258 -1.47 -48.31 -17.81
N GLU A 259 -1.77 -49.58 -17.49
CA GLU A 259 -0.83 -50.46 -16.78
C GLU A 259 0.45 -50.74 -17.58
N SER A 260 0.36 -50.90 -18.90
CA SER A 260 1.56 -51.07 -19.72
C SER A 260 2.46 -49.82 -19.74
N LEU A 261 1.87 -48.62 -19.71
CA LEU A 261 2.61 -47.35 -19.70
C LEU A 261 3.34 -47.12 -18.38
N ARG A 262 2.84 -47.67 -17.28
CA ARG A 262 3.47 -47.59 -15.95
C ARG A 262 4.81 -48.32 -15.86
N ALA A 263 5.10 -49.25 -16.77
CA ALA A 263 6.39 -49.94 -16.83
C ALA A 263 7.55 -49.05 -17.31
N ARG A 264 7.27 -47.86 -17.86
CA ARG A 264 8.30 -46.91 -18.33
C ARG A 264 9.07 -46.34 -17.13
N LYS A 265 10.41 -46.28 -17.23
CA LYS A 265 11.21 -45.44 -16.31
C LYS A 265 10.71 -44.00 -16.41
N THR A 266 10.47 -43.37 -15.25
CA THR A 266 9.90 -42.02 -15.19
C THR A 266 10.51 -41.17 -14.08
N THR A 267 11.16 -41.76 -13.08
CA THR A 267 11.87 -41.01 -12.03
C THR A 267 13.23 -40.53 -12.52
N ALA A 268 13.57 -39.25 -12.34
CA ALA A 268 14.90 -38.73 -12.61
C ALA A 268 15.30 -37.58 -11.68
N PRO A 269 16.54 -37.60 -11.13
CA PRO A 269 17.19 -36.36 -10.77
C PRO A 269 17.56 -35.58 -12.04
N GLY A 270 17.62 -34.27 -11.92
CA GLY A 270 17.95 -33.39 -13.03
C GLY A 270 18.63 -32.10 -12.58
N ILE A 271 19.17 -31.40 -13.56
CA ILE A 271 19.76 -30.07 -13.39
C ILE A 271 18.92 -29.09 -14.19
N LEU A 272 18.69 -27.91 -13.62
CA LEU A 272 18.07 -26.80 -14.32
C LEU A 272 18.98 -25.58 -14.33
N ALA A 273 18.90 -24.82 -15.42
CA ALA A 273 19.50 -23.51 -15.56
C ALA A 273 18.47 -22.58 -16.19
N SER A 274 18.35 -21.35 -15.70
CA SER A 274 17.47 -20.35 -16.29
C SER A 274 18.12 -18.97 -16.30
N ALA A 275 17.71 -18.17 -17.28
CA ALA A 275 18.05 -16.77 -17.38
C ALA A 275 16.77 -15.97 -17.63
N LEU A 276 16.64 -14.84 -16.94
CA LEU A 276 15.58 -13.87 -17.18
C LEU A 276 16.24 -12.51 -17.35
N ALA A 277 15.83 -11.77 -18.38
CA ALA A 277 16.23 -10.39 -18.57
C ALA A 277 15.03 -9.54 -18.92
N ASP A 278 14.94 -8.34 -18.35
CA ASP A 278 13.94 -7.36 -18.72
C ASP A 278 14.54 -5.96 -18.86
N TYR A 279 14.06 -5.23 -19.86
CA TYR A 279 14.48 -3.86 -20.15
C TYR A 279 13.29 -2.95 -20.33
N SER A 280 13.19 -1.92 -19.49
CA SER A 280 12.21 -0.84 -19.58
C SER A 280 12.72 0.25 -20.53
N PHE A 281 12.31 0.20 -21.80
CA PHE A 281 12.76 1.14 -22.84
C PHE A 281 11.91 2.42 -22.88
N ILE A 282 10.68 2.38 -22.35
CA ILE A 282 9.86 3.58 -22.08
C ILE A 282 9.53 3.60 -20.60
N ARG A 283 9.77 4.76 -19.96
CA ARG A 283 9.34 5.07 -18.59
C ARG A 283 9.16 6.57 -18.49
N GLN A 284 8.01 7.07 -18.95
CA GLN A 284 7.70 8.51 -19.03
C GLN A 284 6.26 8.75 -18.58
N GLY A 285 6.09 9.56 -17.53
CA GLY A 285 4.78 9.87 -16.98
C GLY A 285 4.00 8.60 -16.60
N PRO A 286 2.74 8.43 -17.05
CA PRO A 286 1.91 7.27 -16.72
C PRO A 286 2.27 6.01 -17.52
N PHE A 287 3.15 6.11 -18.53
CA PHE A 287 3.46 5.02 -19.45
C PHE A 287 4.78 4.31 -19.11
N GLU A 288 4.76 2.99 -19.18
CA GLU A 288 5.95 2.14 -19.15
C GLU A 288 5.87 1.08 -20.25
N ALA A 289 6.96 0.82 -20.95
CA ALA A 289 7.04 -0.29 -21.89
C ALA A 289 8.31 -1.10 -21.63
N THR A 290 8.15 -2.43 -21.64
CA THR A 290 9.19 -3.38 -21.28
C THR A 290 9.32 -4.45 -22.35
N VAL A 291 10.56 -4.79 -22.68
CA VAL A 291 10.89 -6.03 -23.41
C VAL A 291 11.49 -7.01 -22.41
N SER A 292 11.10 -8.28 -22.50
CA SER A 292 11.60 -9.34 -21.63
C SER A 292 11.99 -10.57 -22.42
N TYR A 293 12.97 -11.30 -21.92
CA TYR A 293 13.37 -12.60 -22.44
C TYR A 293 13.64 -13.55 -21.29
N SER A 294 13.07 -14.76 -21.35
CA SER A 294 13.32 -15.85 -20.42
C SER A 294 13.80 -17.07 -21.18
N PHE A 295 14.82 -17.71 -20.62
CA PHE A 295 15.37 -18.97 -21.06
C PHE A 295 15.32 -19.97 -19.91
N LEU A 296 14.89 -21.19 -20.18
CA LEU A 296 14.95 -22.32 -19.24
C LEU A 296 15.55 -23.53 -19.96
N GLN A 297 16.47 -24.21 -19.29
CA GLN A 297 16.99 -25.51 -19.69
C GLN A 297 16.84 -26.48 -18.52
N THR A 298 16.37 -27.68 -18.81
CA THR A 298 16.39 -28.82 -17.90
C THR A 298 17.16 -29.98 -18.53
N VAL A 299 17.85 -30.76 -17.72
CA VAL A 299 18.56 -31.97 -18.13
C VAL A 299 18.24 -33.07 -17.12
N ASN A 300 17.54 -34.10 -17.57
CA ASN A 300 17.29 -35.32 -16.80
C ASN A 300 18.55 -36.21 -16.86
N LEU A 301 19.03 -36.66 -15.71
CA LEU A 301 20.31 -37.38 -15.61
C LEU A 301 20.19 -38.90 -15.78
N ASN A 302 18.98 -39.45 -15.86
CA ASN A 302 18.73 -40.88 -16.01
C ASN A 302 18.60 -41.30 -17.48
N ASP A 303 19.14 -42.47 -17.82
CA ASP A 303 19.10 -43.04 -19.17
C ASP A 303 17.67 -43.18 -19.71
N GLY A 304 17.48 -42.77 -20.97
CA GLY A 304 16.20 -42.87 -21.69
C GLY A 304 15.21 -41.73 -21.43
N LEU A 305 15.56 -40.77 -20.58
CA LEU A 305 14.72 -39.60 -20.25
C LEU A 305 15.21 -38.28 -20.87
N SER A 306 16.28 -38.30 -21.66
CA SER A 306 16.79 -37.11 -22.37
C SER A 306 15.74 -36.49 -23.29
N LYS A 307 14.89 -37.33 -23.91
CA LYS A 307 13.77 -36.90 -24.77
C LYS A 307 12.74 -35.98 -24.08
N PHE A 308 12.79 -35.86 -22.76
CA PHE A 308 11.96 -34.97 -21.96
C PHE A 308 12.72 -33.76 -21.42
N ASN A 309 13.97 -33.56 -21.83
CA ASN A 309 14.74 -32.36 -21.52
C ASN A 309 14.05 -31.15 -22.15
N ILE A 310 13.54 -30.26 -21.32
CA ILE A 310 12.88 -29.04 -21.75
C ILE A 310 13.93 -27.96 -21.99
N GLN A 311 13.85 -27.33 -23.16
CA GLN A 311 14.44 -26.04 -23.44
C GLN A 311 13.31 -25.08 -23.82
N ASP A 312 13.18 -23.96 -23.13
CA ASP A 312 12.12 -22.98 -23.36
C ASP A 312 12.70 -21.58 -23.60
N HIS A 313 12.14 -20.91 -24.60
CA HIS A 313 12.48 -19.55 -25.00
C HIS A 313 11.21 -18.70 -24.98
N LEU A 314 11.10 -17.79 -24.01
CA LEU A 314 9.95 -16.91 -23.87
C LEU A 314 10.37 -15.45 -24.08
N GLY A 315 9.96 -14.87 -25.21
CA GLY A 315 10.06 -13.44 -25.49
C GLY A 315 8.78 -12.72 -25.08
N GLY A 316 8.91 -11.52 -24.52
CA GLY A 316 7.77 -10.71 -24.08
C GLY A 316 7.92 -9.24 -24.43
N LEU A 317 6.80 -8.63 -24.78
CA LEU A 317 6.64 -7.18 -24.93
C LEU A 317 5.43 -6.76 -24.11
N ALA A 318 5.57 -5.77 -23.24
CA ALA A 318 4.47 -5.27 -22.45
C ALA A 318 4.44 -3.75 -22.42
N GLY A 319 3.24 -3.18 -22.48
CA GLY A 319 2.95 -1.78 -22.25
C GLY A 319 2.02 -1.63 -21.05
N PHE A 320 2.32 -0.65 -20.21
CA PHE A 320 1.56 -0.34 -19.00
C PHE A 320 1.15 1.12 -19.02
N TYR A 321 -0.08 1.38 -18.61
CA TYR A 321 -0.59 2.71 -18.32
C TYR A 321 -1.07 2.75 -16.88
N ARG A 322 -0.66 3.77 -16.12
CA ARG A 322 -1.02 3.94 -14.72
C ARG A 322 -1.70 5.27 -14.50
N GLY A 323 -2.76 5.27 -13.72
CA GLY A 323 -3.51 6.46 -13.40
C GLY A 323 -4.23 6.35 -12.07
N THR A 324 -5.07 7.33 -11.78
CA THR A 324 -5.96 7.33 -10.61
C THR A 324 -7.39 7.57 -11.07
N VAL A 325 -8.34 6.88 -10.44
CA VAL A 325 -9.78 7.08 -10.64
C VAL A 325 -10.44 7.17 -9.25
N ALA A 326 -11.12 8.28 -8.95
CA ALA A 326 -11.64 8.55 -7.60
C ALA A 326 -10.59 8.31 -6.49
N GLU A 327 -9.36 8.81 -6.71
CA GLU A 327 -8.19 8.63 -5.83
C GLU A 327 -7.65 7.18 -5.72
N LEU A 328 -8.28 6.21 -6.39
CA LEU A 328 -7.83 4.83 -6.45
C LEU A 328 -6.80 4.64 -7.57
N PRO A 329 -5.58 4.17 -7.27
CA PRO A 329 -4.61 3.83 -8.31
C PRO A 329 -5.09 2.67 -9.17
N TYR A 330 -4.89 2.75 -10.48
CA TYR A 330 -5.12 1.64 -11.39
C TYR A 330 -3.96 1.46 -12.38
N GLN A 331 -3.83 0.26 -12.92
CA GLN A 331 -2.90 -0.07 -14.00
C GLN A 331 -3.64 -0.84 -15.09
N LEU A 332 -3.54 -0.35 -16.33
CA LEU A 332 -3.90 -1.11 -17.53
C LEU A 332 -2.61 -1.70 -18.12
N ALA A 333 -2.65 -2.95 -18.55
CA ALA A 333 -1.52 -3.60 -19.20
C ALA A 333 -1.96 -4.34 -20.45
N LEU A 334 -1.16 -4.18 -21.50
CA LEU A 334 -1.21 -5.01 -22.70
C LEU A 334 0.12 -5.72 -22.82
N GLN A 335 0.10 -7.05 -22.82
CA GLN A 335 1.28 -7.90 -22.91
C GLN A 335 1.13 -8.85 -24.10
N TYR A 336 2.21 -9.06 -24.83
CA TYR A 336 2.33 -10.10 -25.83
C TYR A 336 3.53 -10.97 -25.48
N THR A 337 3.34 -12.28 -25.38
CA THR A 337 4.44 -13.23 -25.24
C THR A 337 4.47 -14.22 -26.39
N TYR A 338 5.68 -14.54 -26.83
CA TYR A 338 5.98 -15.63 -27.74
C TYR A 338 6.85 -16.66 -27.02
N ASP A 339 6.36 -17.89 -26.94
CA ASP A 339 6.95 -18.99 -26.19
C ASP A 339 7.25 -20.12 -27.18
N TYR A 340 8.51 -20.57 -27.19
CA TYR A 340 9.02 -21.58 -28.11
C TYR A 340 9.75 -22.65 -27.33
N LEU A 341 9.09 -23.80 -27.19
CA LEU A 341 9.52 -24.91 -26.37
C LEU A 341 10.04 -26.05 -27.23
N LEU A 342 11.19 -26.58 -26.84
CA LEU A 342 11.84 -27.74 -27.42
C LEU A 342 11.90 -28.87 -26.38
N LEU A 343 11.78 -30.10 -26.87
CA LEU A 343 12.05 -31.31 -26.13
C LEU A 343 13.27 -31.99 -26.75
N ASP A 344 14.35 -32.12 -25.99
CA ASP A 344 15.62 -32.70 -26.46
C ASP A 344 16.13 -32.06 -27.77
N GLN A 345 16.10 -30.73 -27.82
CA GLN A 345 16.48 -29.89 -28.96
C GLN A 345 15.55 -29.98 -30.18
N ASP A 346 14.48 -30.76 -30.10
CA ASP A 346 13.46 -30.82 -31.13
C ASP A 346 12.31 -29.86 -30.82
N ALA A 347 11.93 -29.04 -31.81
CA ALA A 347 10.78 -28.14 -31.70
C ALA A 347 9.51 -28.92 -31.33
N PHE A 348 8.88 -28.51 -30.23
CA PHE A 348 7.69 -29.19 -29.70
C PHE A 348 6.45 -28.30 -29.77
N LEU A 349 6.52 -27.08 -29.21
CA LEU A 349 5.38 -26.19 -29.05
C LEU A 349 5.79 -24.73 -29.28
N ALA A 350 5.01 -24.01 -30.08
CA ALA A 350 5.04 -22.55 -30.15
C ALA A 350 3.72 -21.97 -29.65
N ARG A 351 3.78 -20.83 -28.94
CA ARG A 351 2.60 -20.13 -28.45
C ARG A 351 2.68 -18.63 -28.65
N HIS A 352 1.62 -18.06 -29.21
CA HIS A 352 1.39 -16.62 -29.27
C HIS A 352 0.33 -16.23 -28.24
N THR A 353 0.67 -15.38 -27.26
CA THR A 353 -0.22 -15.08 -26.12
C THR A 353 -0.36 -13.57 -25.86
N PRO A 354 -1.27 -12.86 -26.54
CA PRO A 354 -1.70 -11.54 -26.11
C PRO A 354 -2.60 -11.61 -24.86
N THR A 355 -2.28 -10.78 -23.87
CA THR A 355 -3.01 -10.65 -22.60
C THR A 355 -3.29 -9.18 -22.33
N PHE A 356 -4.55 -8.86 -22.05
CA PHE A 356 -4.97 -7.58 -21.51
C PHE A 356 -5.32 -7.73 -20.03
N SER A 357 -4.91 -6.79 -19.20
CA SER A 357 -5.32 -6.77 -17.80
C SER A 357 -5.56 -5.37 -17.28
N ALA A 358 -6.48 -5.26 -16.34
CA ALA A 358 -6.79 -4.06 -15.59
C ALA A 358 -6.70 -4.38 -14.10
N THR A 359 -5.84 -3.66 -13.40
CA THR A 359 -5.61 -3.81 -11.96
C THR A 359 -6.06 -2.55 -11.25
N LEU A 360 -6.87 -2.71 -10.21
CA LEU A 360 -7.31 -1.64 -9.32
C LEU A 360 -6.71 -1.87 -7.93
N VAL A 361 -6.10 -0.83 -7.37
CA VAL A 361 -5.64 -0.81 -5.98
C VAL A 361 -6.74 -0.19 -5.13
N GLU A 362 -7.38 -1.02 -4.33
CA GLU A 362 -8.50 -0.62 -3.49
C GLU A 362 -8.05 0.11 -2.22
N PRO A 363 -8.93 0.90 -1.58
CA PRO A 363 -8.63 1.55 -0.32
C PRO A 363 -8.22 0.53 0.73
N THR A 364 -7.28 0.95 1.56
CA THR A 364 -6.90 0.19 2.74
C THR A 364 -8.04 0.24 3.76
N VAL A 365 -8.46 -0.92 4.26
CA VAL A 365 -9.43 -1.03 5.35
C VAL A 365 -8.66 -1.21 6.65
N SER A 366 -9.02 -0.48 7.70
CA SER A 366 -8.43 -0.66 9.04
C SER A 366 -9.49 -1.26 9.95
N VAL A 367 -9.26 -2.48 10.46
CA VAL A 367 -10.18 -3.15 11.39
C VAL A 367 -9.55 -3.13 12.79
N PRO A 368 -10.23 -2.56 13.80
CA PRO A 368 -9.73 -2.56 15.18
C PRO A 368 -9.34 -3.96 15.66
N GLY A 369 -8.13 -4.11 16.19
CA GLY A 369 -7.60 -5.38 16.69
C GLY A 369 -7.03 -6.33 15.62
N LEU A 370 -7.36 -6.16 14.34
CA LEU A 370 -6.85 -7.01 13.25
C LEU A 370 -5.87 -6.28 12.31
N GLY A 371 -5.73 -4.96 12.45
CA GLY A 371 -4.75 -4.15 11.73
C GLY A 371 -5.27 -3.57 10.42
N THR A 372 -4.35 -3.30 9.51
CA THR A 372 -4.58 -2.55 8.26
C THR A 372 -4.42 -3.48 7.05
N PHE A 373 -5.43 -3.49 6.18
CA PHE A 373 -5.59 -4.43 5.05
C PHE A 373 -5.57 -3.68 3.73
N GLY A 374 -4.60 -3.98 2.86
CA GLY A 374 -4.58 -3.49 1.49
C GLY A 374 -5.17 -4.52 0.54
N ASN A 375 -5.92 -4.08 -0.47
CA ASN A 375 -6.50 -4.98 -1.46
C ASN A 375 -6.05 -4.60 -2.87
N LEU A 376 -6.02 -5.57 -3.77
CA LEU A 376 -5.72 -5.38 -5.18
C LEU A 376 -6.52 -6.38 -6.00
N THR A 377 -7.27 -5.88 -6.98
CA THR A 377 -8.07 -6.71 -7.89
C THR A 377 -7.55 -6.55 -9.31
N THR A 378 -7.27 -7.66 -9.98
CA THR A 378 -6.89 -7.71 -11.39
C THR A 378 -7.94 -8.48 -12.17
N ALA A 379 -8.56 -7.84 -13.15
CA ALA A 379 -9.31 -8.51 -14.21
C ALA A 379 -8.40 -8.69 -15.43
N LEU A 380 -8.49 -9.83 -16.10
CA LEU A 380 -7.64 -10.14 -17.24
C LEU A 380 -8.35 -10.98 -18.30
N VAL A 381 -7.96 -10.76 -19.56
CA VAL A 381 -8.40 -11.50 -20.73
C VAL A 381 -7.17 -11.94 -21.50
N ARG A 382 -7.10 -13.22 -21.86
CA ARG A 382 -5.99 -13.83 -22.59
C ARG A 382 -6.51 -14.53 -23.83
N TYR A 383 -5.85 -14.29 -24.95
CA TYR A 383 -5.99 -15.13 -26.15
C TYR A 383 -4.66 -15.86 -26.35
N GLN A 384 -4.70 -17.14 -26.67
CA GLN A 384 -3.51 -17.94 -26.89
C GLN A 384 -3.70 -18.86 -28.08
N VAL A 385 -2.79 -18.76 -29.06
CA VAL A 385 -2.69 -19.70 -30.18
C VAL A 385 -1.56 -20.67 -29.86
N LYS A 386 -1.82 -21.98 -29.97
CA LYS A 386 -0.87 -23.06 -29.73
C LYS A 386 -0.63 -23.82 -31.04
N GLU A 387 0.64 -24.03 -31.36
CA GLU A 387 1.07 -24.80 -32.53
C GLU A 387 2.07 -25.88 -32.10
N PHE A 388 1.76 -27.14 -32.38
CA PHE A 388 2.62 -28.27 -32.07
C PHE A 388 3.31 -28.79 -33.34
N PHE A 389 4.64 -28.85 -33.34
CA PHE A 389 5.42 -29.08 -34.57
C PHE A 389 5.53 -30.55 -34.99
N ARG A 390 5.45 -31.49 -34.04
CA ARG A 390 5.74 -32.91 -34.28
C ARG A 390 4.69 -33.84 -33.68
N GLU A 391 3.42 -33.53 -33.90
CA GLU A 391 2.33 -34.39 -33.46
C GLU A 391 1.90 -35.39 -34.53
N PRO A 392 1.63 -36.66 -34.16
CA PRO A 392 1.17 -37.68 -35.10
C PRO A 392 -0.06 -37.23 -35.90
N GLY A 393 -1.00 -36.53 -35.26
CA GLY A 393 -2.21 -36.03 -35.91
C GLY A 393 -1.96 -35.03 -37.03
N GLY A 394 -0.83 -34.31 -37.02
CA GLY A 394 -0.48 -33.33 -38.04
C GLY A 394 0.05 -33.94 -39.35
N SER A 395 0.59 -35.16 -39.30
CA SER A 395 1.17 -35.86 -40.46
C SER A 395 0.44 -37.14 -40.85
N ASP A 396 -0.41 -37.68 -39.97
CA ASP A 396 -1.19 -38.90 -40.18
C ASP A 396 -2.66 -38.67 -39.88
N ILE A 397 -3.49 -38.76 -40.93
CA ILE A 397 -4.94 -38.51 -40.88
C ILE A 397 -5.67 -39.44 -39.88
N ARG A 398 -5.12 -40.61 -39.56
CA ARG A 398 -5.70 -41.54 -38.58
C ARG A 398 -5.71 -40.97 -37.16
N PHE A 399 -4.82 -40.03 -36.89
CA PHE A 399 -4.71 -39.35 -35.59
C PHE A 399 -5.17 -37.88 -35.67
N ALA A 400 -5.89 -37.48 -36.72
CA ALA A 400 -6.33 -36.10 -36.89
C ALA A 400 -7.22 -35.60 -35.74
N SER A 401 -8.02 -36.48 -35.13
CA SER A 401 -8.81 -36.21 -33.92
C SER A 401 -7.96 -35.83 -32.70
N GLU A 402 -6.69 -36.23 -32.69
CA GLU A 402 -5.75 -36.04 -31.59
C GLU A 402 -4.81 -34.84 -31.79
N GLN A 403 -5.03 -34.01 -32.82
CA GLN A 403 -4.26 -32.77 -33.02
C GLN A 403 -4.51 -31.77 -31.89
N ARG A 404 -3.45 -31.19 -31.33
CA ARG A 404 -3.54 -30.28 -30.16
C ARG A 404 -3.33 -28.81 -30.49
N ASP A 405 -3.04 -28.49 -31.75
CA ASP A 405 -3.12 -27.11 -32.27
C ASP A 405 -4.44 -26.48 -31.87
N ALA A 406 -4.40 -25.33 -31.19
CA ALA A 406 -5.61 -24.80 -30.58
C ALA A 406 -5.60 -23.28 -30.43
N LEU A 407 -6.80 -22.71 -30.41
CA LEU A 407 -7.06 -21.37 -29.90
C LEU A 407 -7.70 -21.48 -28.52
N ASN A 408 -7.06 -20.88 -27.52
CA ASN A 408 -7.57 -20.73 -26.16
C ASN A 408 -7.98 -19.27 -25.90
N THR A 409 -9.17 -19.09 -25.35
CA THR A 409 -9.66 -17.80 -24.85
C THR A 409 -9.93 -17.93 -23.36
N MET A 410 -9.38 -17.03 -22.55
CA MET A 410 -9.56 -17.04 -21.10
C MET A 410 -9.94 -15.65 -20.58
N VAL A 411 -10.86 -15.63 -19.62
CA VAL A 411 -11.24 -14.46 -18.83
C VAL A 411 -11.11 -14.83 -17.37
N GLY A 412 -10.53 -13.93 -16.57
CA GLY A 412 -10.33 -14.19 -15.15
C GLY A 412 -10.25 -12.95 -14.29
N VAL A 413 -10.40 -13.18 -12.99
CA VAL A 413 -10.20 -12.18 -11.93
C VAL A 413 -9.29 -12.78 -10.87
N LEU A 414 -8.35 -11.98 -10.37
CA LEU A 414 -7.47 -12.30 -9.26
C LEU A 414 -7.58 -11.19 -8.21
N HIS A 415 -7.91 -11.56 -6.98
CA HIS A 415 -7.90 -10.66 -5.84
C HIS A 415 -6.73 -11.02 -4.91
N VAL A 416 -6.03 -9.99 -4.42
CA VAL A 416 -4.91 -10.12 -3.50
C VAL A 416 -5.20 -9.30 -2.25
N PHE A 417 -5.37 -9.99 -1.13
CA PHE A 417 -5.42 -9.42 0.20
C PHE A 417 -4.00 -9.27 0.74
N ARG A 418 -3.69 -8.10 1.29
CA ARG A 418 -2.36 -7.73 1.77
C ARG A 418 -2.45 -7.28 3.20
N PHE A 419 -1.65 -7.88 4.07
CA PHE A 419 -1.70 -7.67 5.51
C PHE A 419 -0.34 -7.21 6.03
N ALA A 420 -0.36 -6.43 7.11
CA ALA A 420 0.84 -6.03 7.84
C ALA A 420 1.94 -5.47 6.91
N GLN A 421 1.58 -4.48 6.07
CA GLN A 421 2.50 -3.83 5.13
C GLN A 421 3.12 -4.83 4.13
N ASP A 422 2.28 -5.61 3.46
CA ASP A 422 2.66 -6.63 2.46
C ASP A 422 3.50 -7.80 2.99
N ARG A 423 3.61 -7.96 4.33
CA ARG A 423 4.30 -9.10 4.94
C ARG A 423 3.54 -10.42 4.73
N TYR A 424 2.22 -10.35 4.71
CA TYR A 424 1.38 -11.51 4.38
C TYR A 424 0.50 -11.16 3.18
N LEU A 425 0.42 -12.09 2.24
CA LEU A 425 -0.41 -11.98 1.06
C LEU A 425 -1.32 -13.21 0.98
N VAL A 426 -2.60 -13.00 0.70
CA VAL A 426 -3.53 -14.07 0.36
C VAL A 426 -4.12 -13.76 -1.01
N ARG A 427 -4.12 -14.74 -1.90
CA ARG A 427 -4.56 -14.65 -3.29
C ARG A 427 -5.75 -15.56 -3.50
N ILE A 428 -6.77 -15.05 -4.15
CA ILE A 428 -7.92 -15.84 -4.61
C ILE A 428 -8.23 -15.38 -6.04
N GLY A 429 -8.26 -16.30 -6.98
CA GLY A 429 -8.54 -16.01 -8.37
C GLY A 429 -9.46 -17.05 -9.00
N TYR A 430 -10.23 -16.62 -9.98
CA TYR A 430 -11.09 -17.47 -10.78
C TYR A 430 -10.85 -17.18 -12.25
N GLN A 431 -10.80 -18.23 -13.07
CA GLN A 431 -10.68 -18.12 -14.51
C GLN A 431 -11.69 -19.05 -15.18
N TYR A 432 -12.28 -18.57 -16.27
CA TYR A 432 -12.99 -19.40 -17.23
C TYR A 432 -12.21 -19.39 -18.54
N ASP A 433 -11.96 -20.56 -19.11
CA ASP A 433 -11.28 -20.68 -20.38
C ASP A 433 -11.98 -21.65 -21.34
N ASN A 434 -11.80 -21.41 -22.63
CA ASN A 434 -12.36 -22.25 -23.68
C ASN A 434 -11.27 -22.55 -24.69
N GLU A 435 -11.00 -23.85 -24.88
CA GLU A 435 -10.05 -24.35 -25.84
C GLU A 435 -10.80 -24.91 -27.06
N ASN A 436 -10.43 -24.41 -28.23
CA ASN A 436 -10.88 -24.90 -29.52
C ASN A 436 -9.66 -25.48 -30.24
N ALA A 437 -9.47 -26.79 -30.08
CA ALA A 437 -8.40 -27.54 -30.74
C ALA A 437 -8.84 -27.99 -32.13
N LYS A 438 -7.88 -28.15 -33.06
CA LYS A 438 -8.13 -28.76 -34.37
C LYS A 438 -8.59 -30.21 -34.22
N GLY A 439 -7.99 -30.94 -33.28
CA GLY A 439 -8.44 -32.28 -32.89
C GLY A 439 -9.64 -32.22 -31.95
N VAL A 440 -10.67 -33.00 -32.28
CA VAL A 440 -11.92 -33.04 -31.49
C VAL A 440 -11.71 -33.53 -30.06
N SER A 441 -10.67 -34.36 -29.83
CA SER A 441 -10.31 -34.94 -28.53
C SER A 441 -9.77 -33.92 -27.51
N PHE A 442 -9.34 -32.73 -27.95
CA PHE A 442 -8.67 -31.74 -27.10
C PHE A 442 -9.42 -30.43 -26.91
N SER A 443 -10.61 -30.29 -27.49
CA SER A 443 -11.45 -29.11 -27.26
C SER A 443 -12.21 -29.24 -25.92
N TYR A 444 -12.10 -28.23 -25.05
CA TYR A 444 -12.74 -28.23 -23.73
C TYR A 444 -13.26 -26.85 -23.31
N THR A 445 -14.11 -26.84 -22.29
CA THR A 445 -14.40 -25.66 -21.47
C THR A 445 -13.85 -25.89 -20.08
N GLY A 446 -13.15 -24.90 -19.54
CA GLY A 446 -12.41 -24.98 -18.30
C GLY A 446 -12.86 -23.94 -17.28
N ASN A 447 -12.87 -24.34 -16.02
CA ASN A 447 -13.00 -23.43 -14.88
C ASN A 447 -11.81 -23.66 -13.97
N ARG A 448 -11.14 -22.59 -13.53
CA ARG A 448 -9.95 -22.68 -12.70
C ARG A 448 -10.10 -21.80 -11.47
N LEU A 449 -9.92 -22.40 -10.29
CA LEU A 449 -9.81 -21.69 -9.03
C LEU A 449 -8.35 -21.67 -8.59
N GLN A 450 -7.87 -20.49 -8.25
CA GLN A 450 -6.49 -20.25 -7.82
C GLN A 450 -6.53 -19.69 -6.42
N THR A 451 -5.80 -20.31 -5.50
CA THR A 451 -5.64 -19.80 -4.14
C THR A 451 -4.17 -19.81 -3.78
N GLY A 452 -3.75 -18.87 -2.94
CA GLY A 452 -2.38 -18.86 -2.50
C GLY A 452 -2.15 -18.00 -1.28
N ALA A 453 -1.13 -18.32 -0.51
CA ALA A 453 -0.68 -17.55 0.62
C ALA A 453 0.83 -17.35 0.54
N GLN A 454 1.28 -16.18 0.94
CA GLN A 454 2.69 -15.86 1.09
C GLN A 454 2.90 -15.17 2.45
N ALA A 455 3.96 -15.55 3.14
CA ALA A 455 4.37 -14.94 4.40
C ALA A 455 5.87 -14.65 4.36
N THR A 456 6.24 -13.40 4.65
CA THR A 456 7.64 -13.02 4.89
C THR A 456 7.90 -13.10 6.39
N LEU A 457 8.77 -14.01 6.80
CA LEU A 457 9.10 -14.24 8.20
C LEU A 457 9.99 -13.10 8.73
N PRO A 458 9.87 -12.72 10.02
CA PRO A 458 10.57 -11.58 10.60
C PRO A 458 12.10 -11.78 10.71
N TRP A 459 12.59 -13.02 10.57
CA TRP A 459 14.02 -13.36 10.66
C TRP A 459 14.68 -13.54 9.29
N GLY A 460 15.37 -12.48 8.84
CA GLY A 460 16.21 -12.49 7.63
C GLY A 460 15.43 -12.67 6.33
N ASP A 461 14.25 -12.05 6.24
CA ASP A 461 13.44 -11.92 5.02
C ASP A 461 13.12 -13.24 4.30
N THR A 462 13.11 -14.36 5.03
CA THR A 462 12.71 -15.66 4.48
C THR A 462 11.25 -15.61 4.07
N GLN A 463 10.94 -15.98 2.83
CA GLN A 463 9.58 -16.05 2.31
C GLN A 463 9.09 -17.50 2.28
N LEU A 464 7.91 -17.72 2.82
CA LEU A 464 7.14 -18.95 2.66
C LEU A 464 6.00 -18.66 1.69
N ARG A 465 5.79 -19.53 0.71
CA ARG A 465 4.69 -19.43 -0.26
C ARG A 465 4.05 -20.80 -0.43
N TYR A 466 2.73 -20.80 -0.46
CA TYR A 466 1.94 -21.97 -0.84
C TYR A 466 0.85 -21.54 -1.82
N ASP A 467 0.80 -22.16 -2.99
CA ASP A 467 -0.29 -21.99 -3.95
C ASP A 467 -0.99 -23.31 -4.19
N TYR A 468 -2.30 -23.22 -4.38
CA TYR A 468 -3.17 -24.32 -4.78
C TYR A 468 -4.05 -23.85 -5.95
N ASP A 469 -3.91 -24.53 -7.07
CA ASP A 469 -4.66 -24.31 -8.30
C ASP A 469 -5.46 -25.58 -8.61
N VAL A 470 -6.73 -25.43 -8.95
CA VAL A 470 -7.58 -26.53 -9.42
C VAL A 470 -8.27 -26.10 -10.72
N HIS A 471 -8.16 -26.92 -11.76
CA HIS A 471 -8.71 -26.67 -13.09
C HIS A 471 -9.61 -27.84 -13.47
N TRP A 472 -10.91 -27.56 -13.53
CA TRP A 472 -11.91 -28.49 -14.06
C TRP A 472 -12.00 -28.32 -15.56
N GLN A 473 -11.70 -29.35 -16.33
CA GLN A 473 -11.68 -29.33 -17.79
C GLN A 473 -12.68 -30.35 -18.32
N LYS A 474 -13.78 -29.84 -18.88
CA LYS A 474 -14.80 -30.66 -19.51
C LYS A 474 -14.58 -30.70 -21.02
N TYR A 475 -14.12 -31.84 -21.53
CA TYR A 475 -13.89 -32.02 -22.97
C TYR A 475 -15.22 -32.15 -23.71
N LYS A 476 -15.30 -31.53 -24.88
CA LYS A 476 -16.55 -31.33 -25.61
C LYS A 476 -17.01 -32.57 -26.36
N ASN A 477 -16.08 -33.44 -26.74
CA ASN A 477 -16.33 -34.61 -27.57
C ASN A 477 -15.77 -35.88 -26.93
N ALA A 478 -16.31 -37.02 -27.33
CA ALA A 478 -15.74 -38.31 -26.96
C ALA A 478 -14.32 -38.47 -27.53
N GLN A 479 -13.42 -39.08 -26.74
CA GLN A 479 -12.10 -39.48 -27.20
C GLN A 479 -12.20 -40.49 -28.35
N THR A 480 -11.16 -40.55 -29.18
CA THR A 480 -11.12 -41.49 -30.31
C THR A 480 -10.17 -42.68 -30.12
N LEU A 481 -9.23 -42.58 -29.17
CA LEU A 481 -8.22 -43.61 -28.92
C LEU A 481 -8.38 -44.35 -27.59
N PHE A 482 -8.78 -43.64 -26.53
CA PHE A 482 -8.72 -44.15 -25.17
C PHE A 482 -10.12 -44.26 -24.57
N VAL A 483 -10.37 -45.39 -23.91
CA VAL A 483 -11.62 -45.71 -23.25
C VAL A 483 -11.61 -45.26 -21.79
N ASN A 484 -12.78 -45.07 -21.21
CA ASN A 484 -12.93 -44.89 -19.77
C ASN A 484 -12.81 -46.23 -19.01
N ASP A 485 -12.98 -46.19 -17.68
CA ASP A 485 -12.96 -47.38 -16.82
C ASP A 485 -14.00 -48.45 -17.20
N ASP A 486 -15.10 -48.08 -17.85
CA ASP A 486 -16.13 -49.01 -18.34
C ASP A 486 -15.75 -49.65 -19.69
N GLY A 487 -14.60 -49.29 -20.27
CA GLY A 487 -14.14 -49.78 -21.57
C GLY A 487 -14.85 -49.13 -22.77
N VAL A 488 -15.47 -47.96 -22.60
CA VAL A 488 -16.21 -47.25 -23.64
C VAL A 488 -15.56 -45.90 -23.96
N LEU A 489 -15.58 -45.49 -25.24
CA LEU A 489 -15.17 -44.15 -25.63
C LEU A 489 -16.15 -43.12 -25.07
N SER A 490 -15.61 -42.15 -24.33
CA SER A 490 -16.42 -41.12 -23.68
C SER A 490 -15.72 -39.77 -23.74
N ALA A 491 -16.48 -38.69 -23.47
CA ALA A 491 -15.88 -37.38 -23.30
C ALA A 491 -15.04 -37.38 -22.03
N ARG A 492 -13.84 -36.79 -22.15
CA ARG A 492 -12.92 -36.69 -21.02
C ARG A 492 -13.37 -35.61 -20.04
N ASP A 493 -13.24 -35.87 -18.75
CA ASP A 493 -13.45 -34.92 -17.68
C ASP A 493 -12.23 -35.00 -16.76
N ASP A 494 -11.47 -33.91 -16.72
CA ASP A 494 -10.20 -33.84 -16.00
C ASP A 494 -10.32 -32.82 -14.86
N VAL A 495 -9.80 -33.17 -13.69
CA VAL A 495 -9.62 -32.25 -12.57
C VAL A 495 -8.13 -32.16 -12.26
N VAL A 496 -7.48 -31.15 -12.82
CA VAL A 496 -6.05 -30.92 -12.65
C VAL A 496 -5.81 -30.07 -11.40
N GLN A 497 -5.13 -30.63 -10.42
CA GLN A 497 -4.79 -30.00 -9.16
C GLN A 497 -3.27 -29.77 -9.09
N THR A 498 -2.85 -28.52 -8.85
CA THR A 498 -1.45 -28.16 -8.65
C THR A 498 -1.24 -27.58 -7.27
N HIS A 499 -0.36 -28.21 -6.49
CA HIS A 499 0.14 -27.67 -5.22
C HIS A 499 1.57 -27.18 -5.43
N LEU A 500 1.88 -25.98 -4.95
CA LEU A 500 3.22 -25.40 -4.99
C LEU A 500 3.58 -24.89 -3.60
N ALA A 501 4.52 -25.54 -2.93
CA ALA A 501 5.12 -25.06 -1.70
C ALA A 501 6.54 -24.55 -1.98
N GLN A 502 6.87 -23.36 -1.48
CA GLN A 502 8.16 -22.72 -1.75
C GLN A 502 8.69 -22.03 -0.50
N ILE A 503 9.98 -22.20 -0.23
CA ILE A 503 10.73 -21.49 0.79
C ILE A 503 11.87 -20.77 0.08
N THR A 504 11.91 -19.45 0.21
CA THR A 504 12.90 -18.59 -0.43
C THR A 504 13.67 -17.82 0.62
N LYS A 505 15.00 -17.95 0.59
CA LYS A 505 15.91 -17.29 1.53
C LYS A 505 16.83 -16.34 0.77
N PRO A 506 16.71 -15.02 1.00
CA PRO A 506 17.72 -14.07 0.56
C PRO A 506 19.07 -14.37 1.22
N LEU A 507 20.14 -14.32 0.42
CA LEU A 507 21.52 -14.48 0.83
C LEU A 507 22.28 -13.17 0.55
N LEU A 508 23.59 -13.15 0.83
CA LEU A 508 24.46 -12.01 0.50
C LEU A 508 24.61 -11.85 -1.02
N GLN A 509 25.05 -10.66 -1.47
CA GLN A 509 25.45 -10.40 -2.87
C GLN A 509 24.34 -10.64 -3.91
N ASN A 510 23.09 -10.29 -3.60
CA ASN A 510 21.91 -10.48 -4.46
C ASN A 510 21.64 -11.94 -4.83
N LEU A 511 22.14 -12.88 -4.03
CA LEU A 511 21.82 -14.29 -4.17
C LEU A 511 20.55 -14.63 -3.40
N THR A 512 19.80 -15.61 -3.90
CA THR A 512 18.61 -16.13 -3.27
C THR A 512 18.59 -17.64 -3.43
N LEU A 513 18.39 -18.36 -2.32
CA LEU A 513 18.22 -19.81 -2.34
C LEU A 513 16.72 -20.13 -2.23
N THR A 514 16.21 -20.95 -3.15
CA THR A 514 14.83 -21.39 -3.18
C THR A 514 14.75 -22.90 -3.12
N ALA A 515 14.05 -23.42 -2.11
CA ALA A 515 13.58 -24.80 -2.07
C ALA A 515 12.10 -24.83 -2.47
N GLN A 516 11.74 -25.70 -3.41
CA GLN A 516 10.40 -25.77 -3.97
C GLN A 516 9.94 -27.23 -4.05
N TYR A 517 8.66 -27.45 -3.73
CA TYR A 517 7.94 -28.69 -3.97
C TYR A 517 6.70 -28.39 -4.81
N GLN A 518 6.55 -29.09 -5.92
CA GLN A 518 5.36 -29.03 -6.77
C GLN A 518 4.74 -30.42 -6.86
N ARG A 519 3.43 -30.51 -6.66
CA ARG A 519 2.64 -31.70 -6.95
C ARG A 519 1.59 -31.35 -7.99
N ILE A 520 1.51 -32.14 -9.05
CA ILE A 520 0.43 -32.11 -10.04
C ILE A 520 -0.32 -33.43 -9.95
N ARG A 521 -1.63 -33.37 -9.84
CA ARG A 521 -2.53 -34.52 -9.91
C ARG A 521 -3.59 -34.22 -10.95
N ASP A 522 -3.70 -35.07 -11.96
CA ASP A 522 -4.80 -35.03 -12.92
C ASP A 522 -5.74 -36.18 -12.59
N ASP A 523 -6.92 -35.88 -12.06
CA ASP A 523 -7.97 -36.87 -11.86
C ASP A 523 -8.83 -36.92 -13.13
N SER A 524 -8.60 -37.93 -13.97
CA SER A 524 -9.30 -38.11 -15.24
C SER A 524 -10.24 -39.32 -15.19
N ASN A 525 -11.39 -39.23 -15.86
CA ASN A 525 -12.26 -40.39 -16.12
C ASN A 525 -11.71 -41.35 -17.19
N ILE A 526 -10.56 -41.04 -17.80
CA ILE A 526 -9.88 -41.87 -18.78
C ILE A 526 -8.50 -42.26 -18.21
N PRO A 527 -8.28 -43.54 -17.88
CA PRO A 527 -7.11 -43.97 -17.12
C PRO A 527 -5.75 -43.56 -17.68
N VAL A 528 -5.61 -43.46 -19.00
CA VAL A 528 -4.35 -43.04 -19.65
C VAL A 528 -3.95 -41.60 -19.29
N TYR A 529 -4.90 -40.74 -18.90
CA TYR A 529 -4.67 -39.36 -18.49
C TYR A 529 -4.70 -39.15 -16.97
N ASP A 530 -5.10 -40.15 -16.17
CA ASP A 530 -5.08 -40.05 -14.71
C ASP A 530 -3.64 -40.23 -14.19
N TYR A 531 -3.02 -39.21 -13.60
CA TYR A 531 -1.66 -39.30 -13.10
C TYR A 531 -1.37 -38.42 -11.88
N THR A 532 -0.33 -38.78 -11.14
CA THR A 532 0.29 -37.90 -10.13
C THR A 532 1.77 -37.69 -10.46
N LYS A 533 2.26 -36.48 -10.23
CA LYS A 533 3.66 -36.08 -10.43
C LYS A 533 4.12 -35.19 -9.29
N ASN A 534 5.32 -35.44 -8.78
CA ASN A 534 5.97 -34.66 -7.74
C ASN A 534 7.34 -34.19 -8.23
N VAL A 535 7.63 -32.90 -8.05
CA VAL A 535 8.91 -32.29 -8.37
C VAL A 535 9.44 -31.55 -7.16
N PHE A 536 10.65 -31.90 -6.74
CA PHE A 536 11.40 -31.20 -5.70
C PHE A 536 12.56 -30.46 -6.34
N SER A 537 12.73 -29.17 -6.06
CA SER A 537 13.78 -28.35 -6.65
C SER A 537 14.53 -27.55 -5.60
N LEU A 538 15.84 -27.41 -5.79
CA LEU A 538 16.69 -26.51 -5.04
C LEU A 538 17.44 -25.61 -6.02
N ILE A 539 17.18 -24.31 -5.96
CA ILE A 539 17.59 -23.33 -6.97
C ILE A 539 18.32 -22.18 -6.29
N LEU A 540 19.51 -21.87 -6.79
CA LEU A 540 20.26 -20.66 -6.46
C LEU A 540 20.07 -19.64 -7.58
N THR A 541 19.55 -18.47 -7.24
CA THR A 541 19.31 -17.37 -8.18
C THR A 541 20.19 -16.18 -7.80
N TRP A 542 20.87 -15.62 -8.78
CA TRP A 542 21.54 -14.32 -8.69
C TRP A 542 20.73 -13.26 -9.44
N ALA A 543 20.60 -12.08 -8.85
CA ALA A 543 19.89 -10.95 -9.46
C ALA A 543 20.80 -9.70 -9.62
N TYR A 544 20.65 -9.04 -10.77
CA TYR A 544 21.33 -7.78 -11.12
C TYR A 544 20.39 -6.58 -11.11
#